data_AF-R6E2Z7-F1
#
_entry.id   AF-R6E2Z7-F1
#
_cell.length_a   1.000
_cell.length_b   1.000
_cell.length_c   1.000
_cell.angle_alpha   90.00
_cell.angle_beta   90.00
_cell.angle_gamma   90.00
#
_symmetry.space_group_name_H-M   'P 1'
#
loop_
_entity.id
_entity.type
_entity.pdbx_description
1 polymer ?
#
loop_
_entity_poly.entity_id
_entity_poly.type
_entity_poly.pdbx_seq_one_letter_code
_entity_poly.pdbx_strand_id
1 'polypeptide(L)'
;MKKTMCIIISVLTALSCCFVFAGAKKSYDATWTMKANVNGTSYNLDSTIGVNPGDKVRVTLHLSNNYYTGPTCFQIFYNTSVFEKASAGEFNKSGRLYGVCGKSFTSFVDWEKIAQGNRNLGWPNYSADKLAEYKKTHQFLRVTMTPNVSLTTTAVGNLNEDLITITFDVSKSAQPGAVGEIALPIESKRTKNYKTGFFYSAIYTSSDMTQTAIMYSDDQHFDCSKATLKFKVNTSAQKGDVNKDGKINSADALLVLRYSVGSANLDSERFTLADVNGDKKVNSADALKILQYSVGAINKF
;
A
#
# COMPACT_ATOMS: atom_id res chain seq x y z
N MET A 1 -62.99 6.58 -37.30
CA MET A 1 -62.03 6.76 -36.18
C MET A 1 -61.10 5.55 -35.95
N LYS A 2 -60.53 4.90 -36.98
CA LYS A 2 -59.58 3.79 -36.79
C LYS A 2 -58.33 3.80 -37.69
N LYS A 3 -58.16 4.79 -38.58
CA LYS A 3 -56.95 4.91 -39.44
C LYS A 3 -56.07 6.12 -39.14
N THR A 4 -56.58 7.13 -38.43
CA THR A 4 -55.81 8.33 -38.06
C THR A 4 -55.07 8.20 -36.72
N MET A 5 -55.39 7.20 -35.89
CA MET A 5 -54.73 6.98 -34.59
C MET A 5 -53.41 6.20 -34.68
N CYS A 6 -53.17 5.45 -35.77
CA CYS A 6 -51.92 4.69 -35.95
C CYS A 6 -50.75 5.59 -36.39
N ILE A 7 -51.01 6.69 -37.09
CA ILE A 7 -49.94 7.55 -37.61
C ILE A 7 -49.40 8.46 -36.50
N ILE A 8 -50.23 8.90 -35.55
CA ILE A 8 -49.79 9.76 -34.44
C ILE A 8 -48.95 8.97 -33.41
N ILE A 9 -49.23 7.68 -33.20
CA ILE A 9 -48.40 6.81 -32.32
C ILE A 9 -47.07 6.44 -33.00
N SER A 10 -47.02 6.41 -34.33
CA SER A 10 -45.77 6.12 -35.08
C SER A 10 -44.82 7.32 -35.12
N VAL A 11 -45.34 8.55 -35.13
CA VAL A 11 -44.51 9.76 -35.16
C VAL A 11 -44.03 10.15 -33.76
N LEU A 12 -44.81 9.89 -32.70
CA LEU A 12 -44.34 10.12 -31.33
C LEU A 12 -43.28 9.12 -30.86
N THR A 13 -43.26 7.91 -31.44
CA THR A 13 -42.21 6.91 -31.17
C THR A 13 -40.97 7.10 -32.05
N ALA A 14 -41.06 7.80 -33.17
CA ALA A 14 -39.90 8.16 -33.99
C ALA A 14 -39.12 9.37 -33.43
N LEU A 15 -39.80 10.32 -32.76
CA LEU A 15 -39.14 11.50 -32.18
C LEU A 15 -38.43 11.21 -30.85
N SER A 16 -38.80 10.13 -30.14
CA SER A 16 -38.10 9.68 -28.93
C SER A 16 -36.75 9.02 -29.20
N CYS A 17 -36.44 8.71 -30.47
CA CYS A 17 -35.22 8.03 -30.89
C CYS A 17 -34.15 8.98 -31.43
N CYS A 18 -34.46 10.28 -31.55
CA CYS A 18 -33.57 11.29 -32.12
C CYS A 18 -32.89 12.18 -31.08
N PHE A 19 -32.99 11.86 -29.79
CA PHE A 19 -31.84 12.08 -28.92
C PHE A 19 -30.79 11.04 -29.30
N VAL A 20 -30.13 11.33 -30.42
CA VAL A 20 -28.74 10.98 -30.62
C VAL A 20 -28.08 11.42 -29.32
N PHE A 21 -27.83 10.46 -28.44
CA PHE A 21 -26.80 10.59 -27.43
C PHE A 21 -25.60 11.06 -28.25
N ALA A 22 -25.31 12.36 -28.24
CA ALA A 22 -24.00 12.86 -28.55
C ALA A 22 -23.11 12.01 -27.66
N GLY A 23 -22.45 11.02 -28.28
CA GLY A 23 -21.97 9.82 -27.61
C GLY A 23 -21.20 10.27 -26.39
N ALA A 24 -21.79 10.06 -25.20
CA ALA A 24 -21.22 10.55 -23.97
C ALA A 24 -19.77 10.09 -23.98
N LYS A 25 -18.85 11.06 -24.01
CA LYS A 25 -17.42 10.80 -24.15
C LYS A 25 -17.08 9.74 -23.11
N LYS A 26 -16.72 8.55 -23.58
CA LYS A 26 -16.60 7.36 -22.73
C LYS A 26 -15.35 7.53 -21.86
N SER A 27 -15.51 8.09 -20.65
CA SER A 27 -14.43 8.21 -19.66
C SER A 27 -14.21 6.90 -18.95
N TYR A 28 -12.97 6.45 -18.86
CA TYR A 28 -12.56 5.34 -18.00
C TYR A 28 -12.19 5.88 -16.64
N ASP A 29 -12.93 5.45 -15.63
CA ASP A 29 -12.78 5.93 -14.26
C ASP A 29 -12.41 4.73 -13.38
N ALA A 30 -11.13 4.63 -13.04
CA ALA A 30 -10.62 3.58 -12.17
C ALA A 30 -10.34 4.13 -10.77
N THR A 31 -11.05 3.63 -9.78
CA THR A 31 -10.84 3.94 -8.37
C THR A 31 -10.02 2.84 -7.71
N TRP A 32 -8.93 3.25 -7.08
CA TRP A 32 -8.03 2.40 -6.33
C TRP A 32 -8.18 2.70 -4.85
N THR A 33 -8.36 1.65 -4.06
CA THR A 33 -8.44 1.79 -2.61
C THR A 33 -7.55 0.78 -1.92
N MET A 34 -7.09 1.13 -0.72
CA MET A 34 -6.34 0.22 0.13
C MET A 34 -7.07 0.02 1.46
N LYS A 35 -6.99 -1.21 1.96
CA LYS A 35 -7.34 -1.55 3.35
C LYS A 35 -6.16 -2.26 3.99
N ALA A 36 -5.97 -2.05 5.29
CA ALA A 36 -4.95 -2.76 6.06
C ALA A 36 -5.60 -3.75 7.02
N ASN A 37 -4.90 -4.84 7.31
CA ASN A 37 -5.15 -5.70 8.45
C ASN A 37 -3.85 -5.81 9.26
N VAL A 38 -3.92 -5.44 10.53
CA VAL A 38 -2.81 -5.54 11.48
C VAL A 38 -3.27 -6.44 12.61
N ASN A 39 -2.61 -7.58 12.79
CA ASN A 39 -2.90 -8.53 13.87
C ASN A 39 -4.40 -8.91 13.96
N GLY A 40 -5.06 -9.09 12.82
CA GLY A 40 -6.48 -9.47 12.75
C GLY A 40 -7.45 -8.28 12.75
N THR A 41 -7.01 -7.07 13.10
CA THR A 41 -7.84 -5.87 13.05
C THR A 41 -7.78 -5.22 11.68
N SER A 42 -8.93 -4.99 11.06
CA SER A 42 -9.03 -4.34 9.74
C SER A 42 -9.21 -2.84 9.89
N TYR A 43 -8.47 -2.08 9.09
CA TYR A 43 -8.48 -0.63 9.03
C TYR A 43 -8.85 -0.18 7.62
N ASN A 44 -9.82 0.72 7.55
CA ASN A 44 -10.19 1.46 6.35
C ASN A 44 -9.64 2.89 6.46
N LEU A 45 -9.79 3.70 5.40
CA LEU A 45 -9.21 5.05 5.30
C LEU A 45 -9.58 5.99 6.46
N ASP A 46 -8.79 7.08 6.58
CA ASP A 46 -8.95 8.29 7.42
C ASP A 46 -8.34 8.30 8.83
N SER A 47 -7.85 7.17 9.34
CA SER A 47 -7.13 7.12 10.62
C SER A 47 -5.66 6.72 10.47
N THR A 48 -4.76 7.30 11.27
CA THR A 48 -3.40 6.80 11.42
C THR A 48 -3.40 5.46 12.14
N ILE A 49 -2.85 4.43 11.49
CA ILE A 49 -2.80 3.06 11.98
C ILE A 49 -1.60 2.89 12.92
N GLY A 50 -1.86 2.52 14.17
CA GLY A 50 -0.81 2.19 15.14
C GLY A 50 -0.20 0.83 14.86
N VAL A 51 1.13 0.74 14.83
CA VAL A 51 1.88 -0.51 14.63
C VAL A 51 3.04 -0.64 15.61
N ASN A 52 3.47 -1.85 15.94
CA ASN A 52 4.62 -2.12 16.79
C ASN A 52 5.80 -2.67 15.96
N PRO A 53 7.06 -2.45 16.40
CA PRO A 53 8.22 -3.10 15.77
C PRO A 53 8.03 -4.62 15.65
N GLY A 54 8.23 -5.17 14.45
CA GLY A 54 8.05 -6.58 14.17
C GLY A 54 6.63 -7.01 13.79
N ASP A 55 5.63 -6.12 13.83
CA ASP A 55 4.29 -6.41 13.32
C ASP A 55 4.32 -6.75 11.82
N LYS A 56 3.30 -7.50 11.39
CA LYS A 56 3.02 -7.76 9.98
C LYS A 56 1.75 -7.04 9.56
N VAL A 57 1.88 -6.09 8.65
CA VAL A 57 0.76 -5.33 8.10
C VAL A 57 0.36 -5.93 6.76
N ARG A 58 -0.84 -6.48 6.67
CA ARG A 58 -1.40 -6.99 5.40
C ARG A 58 -2.19 -5.89 4.73
N VAL A 59 -1.71 -5.36 3.61
CA VAL A 59 -2.39 -4.34 2.83
C VAL A 59 -3.02 -4.97 1.60
N THR A 60 -4.35 -4.85 1.47
CA THR A 60 -5.08 -5.31 0.30
C THR A 60 -5.39 -4.14 -0.61
N LEU A 61 -5.00 -4.27 -1.88
CA LEU A 61 -5.34 -3.32 -2.93
C LEU A 61 -6.61 -3.74 -3.65
N HIS A 62 -7.52 -2.80 -3.82
CA HIS A 62 -8.80 -2.98 -4.46
C HIS A 62 -8.91 -2.07 -5.70
N LEU A 63 -9.49 -2.61 -6.77
CA LEU A 63 -9.76 -1.89 -8.02
C LEU A 63 -11.25 -1.93 -8.32
N SER A 64 -11.82 -0.73 -8.46
CA SER A 64 -13.13 -0.52 -9.06
C SER A 64 -12.98 0.23 -10.38
N ASN A 65 -13.56 -0.27 -11.46
CA ASN A 65 -13.58 0.42 -12.75
C ASN A 65 -14.84 0.13 -13.56
N ASN A 66 -15.06 0.90 -14.62
CA ASN A 66 -16.22 0.82 -15.51
C ASN A 66 -15.88 0.36 -16.96
N TYR A 67 -14.63 0.03 -17.28
CA TYR A 67 -14.22 -0.46 -18.62
C TYR A 67 -13.34 -1.69 -18.55
N TYR A 68 -13.16 -2.30 -19.73
CA TYR A 68 -12.29 -3.44 -19.90
C TYR A 68 -10.82 -3.10 -19.64
N THR A 69 -10.29 -3.71 -18.60
CA THR A 69 -8.92 -3.63 -18.12
C THR A 69 -8.01 -4.53 -18.94
N GLY A 70 -6.98 -3.93 -19.53
CA GLY A 70 -5.86 -4.60 -20.17
C GLY A 70 -4.66 -4.74 -19.24
N PRO A 71 -3.44 -4.86 -19.81
CA PRO A 71 -2.20 -4.92 -19.03
C PRO A 71 -2.11 -3.79 -18.01
N THR A 72 -1.95 -4.15 -16.75
CA THR A 72 -1.93 -3.23 -15.62
C THR A 72 -0.68 -3.44 -14.78
N CYS A 73 0.04 -2.35 -14.55
CA CYS A 73 1.29 -2.29 -13.82
C CYS A 73 1.24 -1.06 -12.92
N PHE A 74 1.41 -1.27 -11.62
CA PHE A 74 1.46 -0.20 -10.64
C PHE A 74 2.63 -0.38 -9.69
N GLN A 75 3.11 0.72 -9.11
CA GLN A 75 4.04 0.65 -8.00
C GLN A 75 3.42 1.16 -6.73
N ILE A 76 3.75 0.49 -5.64
CA ILE A 76 3.36 0.89 -4.30
C ILE A 76 4.62 1.40 -3.62
N PHE A 77 4.47 2.57 -3.03
CA PHE A 77 5.47 3.26 -2.25
C PHE A 77 5.29 2.89 -0.76
N TYR A 78 6.38 2.74 -0.01
CA TYR A 78 6.36 2.63 1.45
C TYR A 78 7.58 3.26 2.14
N ASN A 79 7.40 3.90 3.30
CA ASN A 79 8.50 4.52 4.04
C ASN A 79 9.38 3.52 4.79
N THR A 80 10.70 3.70 4.68
CA THR A 80 11.71 2.89 5.39
C THR A 80 11.87 3.24 6.86
N SER A 81 11.29 4.35 7.33
CA SER A 81 11.23 4.73 8.74
C SER A 81 10.36 3.78 9.57
N VAL A 82 9.38 3.12 8.95
CA VAL A 82 8.44 2.20 9.60
C VAL A 82 8.62 0.77 9.09
N PHE A 83 8.76 0.57 7.77
CA PHE A 83 8.76 -0.76 7.17
C PHE A 83 10.15 -1.14 6.68
N GLU A 84 10.55 -2.40 6.90
CA GLU A 84 11.84 -2.91 6.40
C GLU A 84 11.74 -3.49 4.97
N LYS A 85 10.62 -4.13 4.64
CA LYS A 85 10.38 -4.76 3.34
C LYS A 85 8.91 -5.15 3.16
N ALA A 86 8.55 -5.44 1.91
CA ALA A 86 7.32 -6.15 1.58
C ALA A 86 7.63 -7.65 1.39
N SER A 87 7.26 -8.48 2.36
CA SER A 87 7.77 -9.84 2.52
C SER A 87 6.99 -10.90 1.74
N ALA A 88 5.71 -10.66 1.44
CA ALA A 88 4.87 -11.60 0.71
C ALA A 88 3.78 -10.87 -0.09
N GLY A 89 3.37 -11.45 -1.23
CA GLY A 89 2.26 -10.98 -2.05
C GLY A 89 1.33 -12.13 -2.44
N GLU A 90 0.05 -11.98 -2.16
CA GLU A 90 -1.01 -12.97 -2.39
C GLU A 90 -2.05 -12.40 -3.35
N PHE A 91 -1.99 -12.80 -4.62
CA PHE A 91 -3.00 -12.40 -5.60
C PHE A 91 -4.36 -13.08 -5.33
N ASN A 92 -5.44 -12.37 -5.59
CA ASN A 92 -6.80 -12.91 -5.52
C ASN A 92 -7.04 -13.90 -6.67
N LYS A 93 -6.79 -15.19 -6.42
CA LYS A 93 -6.89 -16.25 -7.44
C LYS A 93 -8.30 -16.49 -7.96
N SER A 94 -9.32 -16.08 -7.20
CA SER A 94 -10.73 -16.11 -7.61
C SER A 94 -11.17 -14.84 -8.34
N GLY A 95 -10.33 -13.80 -8.38
CA GLY A 95 -10.63 -12.54 -9.04
C GLY A 95 -10.65 -12.69 -10.56
N ARG A 96 -11.52 -11.93 -11.23
CA ARG A 96 -11.68 -11.98 -12.69
C ARG A 96 -10.40 -11.55 -13.40
N LEU A 97 -9.72 -10.50 -12.92
CA LEU A 97 -8.48 -10.04 -13.51
C LEU A 97 -7.35 -11.06 -13.35
N TYR A 98 -7.23 -11.71 -12.19
CA TYR A 98 -6.27 -12.79 -12.02
C TYR A 98 -6.60 -13.98 -12.92
N GLY A 99 -7.87 -14.36 -13.05
CA GLY A 99 -8.30 -15.50 -13.88
C GLY A 99 -7.81 -15.41 -15.33
N VAL A 100 -7.72 -14.21 -15.88
CA VAL A 100 -7.24 -13.98 -17.26
C VAL A 100 -5.74 -13.70 -17.40
N CYS A 101 -5.05 -13.38 -16.29
CA CYS A 101 -3.60 -13.23 -16.28
C CYS A 101 -2.91 -14.56 -15.96
N GLY A 102 -3.46 -15.31 -15.00
CA GLY A 102 -2.84 -16.51 -14.45
C GLY A 102 -1.50 -16.24 -13.75
N LYS A 103 -0.90 -17.29 -13.17
CA LYS A 103 0.37 -17.19 -12.43
C LYS A 103 1.52 -16.62 -13.28
N SER A 104 1.56 -16.95 -14.56
CA SER A 104 2.69 -16.61 -15.46
C SER A 104 2.75 -15.13 -15.83
N PHE A 105 1.63 -14.40 -15.73
CA PHE A 105 1.55 -12.99 -16.11
C PHE A 105 1.15 -12.07 -14.96
N THR A 106 1.22 -12.57 -13.73
CA THR A 106 1.09 -11.79 -12.51
C THR A 106 2.40 -11.84 -11.74
N SER A 107 2.89 -10.68 -11.28
CA SER A 107 4.10 -10.62 -10.46
C SER A 107 4.04 -9.50 -9.44
N PHE A 108 4.71 -9.73 -8.32
CA PHE A 108 5.00 -8.76 -7.26
C PHE A 108 6.51 -8.81 -7.02
N VAL A 109 7.20 -7.69 -7.14
CA VAL A 109 8.67 -7.63 -7.10
C VAL A 109 9.12 -6.38 -6.34
N ASP A 110 9.98 -6.56 -5.34
CA ASP A 110 10.69 -5.45 -4.68
C ASP A 110 11.51 -4.64 -5.68
N TRP A 111 11.59 -3.32 -5.47
CA TRP A 111 12.31 -2.41 -6.36
C TRP A 111 13.73 -2.88 -6.74
N GLU A 112 14.50 -3.33 -5.76
CA GLU A 112 15.90 -3.75 -5.98
C GLU A 112 16.03 -5.01 -6.84
N LYS A 113 14.97 -5.80 -6.96
CA LYS A 113 14.92 -7.03 -7.77
C LYS A 113 14.32 -6.80 -9.15
N ILE A 114 13.89 -5.57 -9.46
CA ILE A 114 13.35 -5.21 -10.77
C ILE A 114 14.49 -5.09 -11.80
N ALA A 115 14.25 -5.54 -13.03
CA ALA A 115 15.20 -5.41 -14.14
C ALA A 115 15.64 -3.94 -14.35
N GLN A 116 16.93 -3.71 -14.68
CA GLN A 116 17.52 -2.37 -14.77
C GLN A 116 16.73 -1.39 -15.65
N GLY A 117 16.28 -1.82 -16.83
CA GLY A 117 15.51 -0.96 -17.73
C GLY A 117 14.19 -0.48 -17.10
N ASN A 118 13.55 -1.32 -16.28
CA ASN A 118 12.36 -0.94 -15.53
C ASN A 118 12.68 -0.03 -14.35
N ARG A 119 13.86 -0.19 -13.72
CA ARG A 119 14.33 0.71 -12.65
C ARG A 119 14.56 2.14 -13.15
N ASN A 120 15.05 2.29 -14.38
CA ASN A 120 15.28 3.60 -14.99
C ASN A 120 13.96 4.35 -15.31
N LEU A 121 12.84 3.63 -15.42
CA LEU A 121 11.53 4.18 -15.77
C LEU A 121 10.60 4.33 -14.54
N GLY A 122 11.12 4.02 -13.36
CA GLY A 122 10.33 3.71 -12.17
C GLY A 122 10.50 4.65 -10.98
N TRP A 123 11.15 5.81 -11.15
CA TRP A 123 11.26 6.87 -10.13
C TRP A 123 10.50 8.14 -10.52
N PRO A 124 9.87 8.87 -9.56
CA PRO A 124 9.05 10.06 -9.85
C PRO A 124 9.79 11.10 -10.69
N ASN A 125 9.07 11.91 -11.47
CA ASN A 125 9.65 13.01 -12.25
C ASN A 125 10.04 14.20 -11.38
N TYR A 126 10.99 13.98 -10.50
CA TYR A 126 11.56 15.01 -9.64
C TYR A 126 12.86 15.53 -10.22
N SER A 127 13.26 16.74 -9.81
CA SER A 127 14.64 17.18 -10.01
C SER A 127 15.60 16.16 -9.40
N ALA A 128 16.84 16.10 -9.90
CA ALA A 128 17.83 15.13 -9.42
C ALA A 128 18.00 15.19 -7.88
N ASP A 129 18.04 16.39 -7.31
CA ASP A 129 18.18 16.61 -5.86
C ASP A 129 16.95 16.14 -5.08
N LYS A 130 15.74 16.51 -5.54
CA LYS A 130 14.49 16.07 -4.91
C LYS A 130 14.33 14.55 -5.00
N LEU A 131 14.74 13.95 -6.12
CA LEU A 131 14.71 12.51 -6.28
C LEU A 131 15.72 11.82 -5.36
N ALA A 132 16.92 12.38 -5.21
CA ALA A 132 17.94 11.87 -4.29
C ALA A 132 17.47 11.91 -2.84
N GLU A 133 16.79 12.99 -2.43
CA GLU A 133 16.20 13.08 -1.09
C GLU A 133 15.06 12.08 -0.89
N TYR A 134 14.16 11.99 -1.87
CA TYR A 134 13.03 11.06 -1.84
C TYR A 134 13.50 9.60 -1.67
N LYS A 135 14.55 9.21 -2.40
CA LYS A 135 15.18 7.88 -2.33
C LYS A 135 15.72 7.48 -0.96
N LYS A 136 16.01 8.44 -0.07
CA LYS A 136 16.55 8.12 1.27
C LYS A 136 15.50 7.50 2.20
N THR A 137 14.25 7.91 2.02
CA THR A 137 13.15 7.58 2.95
C THR A 137 12.06 6.75 2.29
N HIS A 138 12.18 6.50 0.99
CA HIS A 138 11.15 5.84 0.20
C HIS A 138 11.65 4.58 -0.52
N GLN A 139 10.93 3.48 -0.36
CA GLN A 139 11.10 2.27 -1.18
C GLN A 139 9.88 1.97 -2.01
N PHE A 140 10.10 1.22 -3.09
CA PHE A 140 9.08 0.85 -4.04
C PHE A 140 8.95 -0.65 -4.16
N LEU A 141 7.77 -1.07 -4.56
CA LEU A 141 7.50 -2.40 -5.07
C LEU A 141 6.68 -2.27 -6.34
N ARG A 142 6.80 -3.24 -7.23
CA ARG A 142 6.03 -3.29 -8.47
C ARG A 142 5.07 -4.47 -8.44
N VAL A 143 3.83 -4.21 -8.81
CA VAL A 143 2.84 -5.24 -9.11
C VAL A 143 2.50 -5.16 -10.59
N THR A 144 2.46 -6.32 -11.23
CA THR A 144 2.09 -6.46 -12.64
C THR A 144 1.00 -7.51 -12.77
N MET A 145 -0.03 -7.21 -13.56
CA MET A 145 -1.09 -8.13 -13.97
C MET A 145 -1.35 -7.89 -15.46
N THR A 146 -0.93 -8.83 -16.30
CA THR A 146 -1.04 -8.73 -17.76
C THR A 146 -1.98 -9.81 -18.27
N PRO A 147 -3.20 -9.47 -18.72
CA PRO A 147 -4.06 -10.44 -19.38
C PRO A 147 -3.33 -11.06 -20.57
N ASN A 148 -3.39 -12.38 -20.69
CA ASN A 148 -2.77 -13.10 -21.79
C ASN A 148 -3.84 -13.49 -22.82
N VAL A 149 -3.64 -13.11 -24.09
CA VAL A 149 -4.52 -13.47 -25.20
C VAL A 149 -4.67 -14.99 -25.40
N SER A 150 -3.69 -15.78 -24.96
CA SER A 150 -3.75 -17.25 -24.96
C SER A 150 -4.58 -17.83 -23.81
N LEU A 151 -4.83 -17.04 -22.75
CA LEU A 151 -5.70 -17.43 -21.62
C LEU A 151 -7.11 -16.83 -21.75
N THR A 152 -7.21 -15.66 -22.37
CA THR A 152 -8.49 -15.01 -22.64
C THR A 152 -8.45 -14.32 -23.99
N THR A 153 -9.50 -14.45 -24.79
CA THR A 153 -9.72 -13.58 -25.95
C THR A 153 -10.59 -12.38 -25.60
N THR A 154 -11.00 -12.27 -24.33
CA THR A 154 -11.93 -11.25 -23.83
C THR A 154 -11.27 -10.43 -22.72
N ALA A 155 -11.30 -9.11 -22.83
CA ALA A 155 -10.85 -8.20 -21.80
C ALA A 155 -11.82 -8.21 -20.60
N VAL A 156 -11.28 -7.96 -19.40
CA VAL A 156 -12.05 -8.02 -18.16
C VAL A 156 -12.48 -6.63 -17.75
N GLY A 157 -13.77 -6.34 -17.66
CA GLY A 157 -14.27 -5.02 -17.34
C GLY A 157 -15.25 -4.99 -16.17
N ASN A 158 -15.65 -3.77 -15.82
CA ASN A 158 -16.55 -3.50 -14.69
C ASN A 158 -16.01 -4.15 -13.40
N LEU A 159 -14.72 -4.00 -13.14
CA LEU A 159 -14.07 -4.58 -11.97
C LEU A 159 -14.55 -3.89 -10.70
N ASN A 160 -14.67 -4.67 -9.64
CA ASN A 160 -14.93 -4.21 -8.28
C ASN A 160 -14.45 -5.32 -7.35
N GLU A 161 -13.13 -5.50 -7.29
CA GLU A 161 -12.51 -6.65 -6.63
C GLU A 161 -11.15 -6.32 -6.00
N ASP A 162 -10.83 -7.07 -4.96
CA ASP A 162 -9.48 -7.09 -4.40
C ASP A 162 -8.54 -7.77 -5.41
N LEU A 163 -7.38 -7.16 -5.67
CA LEU A 163 -6.41 -7.69 -6.65
C LEU A 163 -5.30 -8.50 -5.98
N ILE A 164 -4.70 -7.93 -4.94
CA ILE A 164 -3.55 -8.50 -4.24
C ILE A 164 -3.56 -8.06 -2.77
N THR A 165 -3.16 -8.95 -1.88
CA THR A 165 -2.80 -8.63 -0.50
C THR A 165 -1.29 -8.74 -0.33
N ILE A 166 -0.65 -7.68 0.13
CA ILE A 166 0.81 -7.59 0.31
C ILE A 166 1.09 -7.47 1.81
N THR A 167 2.00 -8.30 2.30
CA THR A 167 2.47 -8.24 3.69
C THR A 167 3.70 -7.33 3.76
N PHE A 168 3.62 -6.28 4.56
CA PHE A 168 4.72 -5.38 4.91
C PHE A 168 5.19 -5.70 6.32
N ASP A 169 6.48 -5.93 6.47
CA ASP A 169 7.10 -6.19 7.77
C ASP A 169 7.50 -4.85 8.39
N VAL A 170 6.96 -4.54 9.57
CA VAL A 170 7.36 -3.37 10.35
C VAL A 170 8.75 -3.62 10.89
N SER A 171 9.67 -2.67 10.67
CA SER A 171 11.07 -2.83 11.04
C SER A 171 11.20 -3.07 12.55
N LYS A 172 12.00 -4.07 12.92
CA LYS A 172 12.32 -4.36 14.34
C LYS A 172 13.14 -3.25 15.00
N SER A 173 13.67 -2.31 14.23
CA SER A 173 14.39 -1.13 14.71
C SER A 173 13.61 0.18 14.44
N ALA A 174 12.33 0.08 14.05
CA ALA A 174 11.49 1.25 13.85
C ALA A 174 11.37 2.03 15.16
N GLN A 175 11.69 3.32 15.12
CA GLN A 175 11.72 4.14 16.32
C GLN A 175 10.29 4.45 16.81
N PRO A 176 10.04 4.43 18.12
CA PRO A 176 8.75 4.87 18.67
C PRO A 176 8.34 6.25 18.16
N GLY A 177 7.08 6.39 17.73
CA GLY A 177 6.56 7.63 17.17
C GLY A 177 6.96 7.91 15.72
N ALA A 178 7.81 7.08 15.09
CA ALA A 178 8.08 7.18 13.68
C ALA A 178 6.78 7.09 12.87
N VAL A 179 6.68 7.94 11.86
CA VAL A 179 5.55 7.98 10.93
C VAL A 179 5.98 7.45 9.58
N GLY A 180 5.04 6.87 8.87
CA GLY A 180 5.24 6.40 7.51
C GLY A 180 3.92 6.17 6.81
N GLU A 181 3.99 5.94 5.52
CA GLU A 181 2.83 5.62 4.71
C GLU A 181 3.11 4.43 3.78
N ILE A 182 2.03 3.80 3.34
CA ILE A 182 2.01 2.90 2.18
C ILE A 182 1.03 3.53 1.20
N ALA A 183 1.48 3.84 -0.01
CA ALA A 183 0.68 4.59 -0.96
C ALA A 183 0.83 4.09 -2.40
N LEU A 184 -0.21 4.29 -3.19
CA LEU A 184 -0.18 4.20 -4.65
C LEU A 184 -0.12 5.64 -5.21
N PRO A 185 1.08 6.16 -5.52
CA PRO A 185 1.24 7.57 -5.86
C PRO A 185 0.73 7.89 -7.28
N ILE A 186 -0.26 8.79 -7.38
CA ILE A 186 -0.91 9.19 -8.65
C ILE A 186 -0.03 10.06 -9.55
N GLU A 187 0.91 10.82 -8.97
CA GLU A 187 1.91 11.66 -9.68
C GLU A 187 2.81 10.87 -10.64
N SER A 188 2.66 9.56 -10.63
CA SER A 188 3.40 8.59 -11.41
C SER A 188 2.64 8.09 -12.64
N LYS A 189 1.48 8.66 -12.98
CA LYS A 189 0.72 8.23 -14.17
C LYS A 189 1.54 8.44 -15.44
N ARG A 190 1.70 7.38 -16.24
CA ARG A 190 2.27 7.54 -17.59
C ARG A 190 1.27 8.27 -18.49
N THR A 191 1.76 9.23 -19.26
CA THR A 191 0.99 9.94 -20.28
C THR A 191 1.72 9.89 -21.62
N LYS A 192 1.07 10.39 -22.68
CA LYS A 192 1.69 10.50 -24.00
C LYS A 192 3.00 11.31 -23.97
N ASN A 193 3.04 12.35 -23.14
CA ASN A 193 4.17 13.27 -22.99
C ASN A 193 5.12 12.86 -21.85
N TYR A 194 4.62 12.12 -20.87
CA TYR A 194 5.38 11.61 -19.73
C TYR A 194 5.40 10.07 -19.79
N LYS A 195 6.33 9.54 -20.59
CA LYS A 195 6.43 8.08 -20.87
C LYS A 195 7.05 7.29 -19.72
N THR A 196 7.67 7.97 -18.76
CA THR A 196 8.10 7.41 -17.47
C THR A 196 6.94 7.53 -16.48
N GLY A 197 6.85 6.66 -15.48
CA GLY A 197 5.70 6.62 -14.57
C GLY A 197 5.35 5.22 -14.10
N PHE A 198 4.79 5.13 -12.91
CA PHE A 198 4.58 3.91 -12.14
C PHE A 198 3.19 3.37 -12.24
N PHE A 199 2.27 4.12 -12.82
CA PHE A 199 0.91 3.67 -13.04
C PHE A 199 0.66 3.56 -14.54
N TYR A 200 0.52 2.31 -15.01
CA TYR A 200 0.20 1.96 -16.39
C TYR A 200 -0.98 1.00 -16.38
N SER A 201 -2.07 1.37 -17.04
CA SER A 201 -3.19 0.49 -17.31
C SER A 201 -3.66 0.77 -18.73
N ALA A 202 -3.63 -0.25 -19.58
CA ALA A 202 -4.23 -0.16 -20.90
C ALA A 202 -5.72 -0.52 -20.82
N ILE A 203 -6.54 0.09 -21.66
CA ILE A 203 -7.99 -0.12 -21.66
C ILE A 203 -8.42 -0.59 -23.03
N TYR A 204 -9.29 -1.61 -23.06
CA TYR A 204 -9.93 -2.03 -24.30
C TYR A 204 -11.32 -1.39 -24.40
N THR A 205 -11.67 -0.89 -25.60
CA THR A 205 -12.98 -0.29 -25.86
C THR A 205 -14.06 -1.33 -26.18
N SER A 206 -13.66 -2.56 -26.50
CA SER A 206 -14.54 -3.71 -26.71
C SER A 206 -14.16 -4.88 -25.79
N SER A 207 -15.16 -5.70 -25.44
CA SER A 207 -14.98 -6.87 -24.58
C SER A 207 -14.09 -7.92 -25.22
N ASP A 208 -14.14 -8.08 -26.53
CA ASP A 208 -13.42 -9.10 -27.30
C ASP A 208 -11.99 -8.70 -27.69
N MET A 209 -11.47 -7.58 -27.15
CA MET A 209 -10.14 -7.06 -27.45
C MET A 209 -9.89 -6.79 -28.96
N THR A 210 -10.94 -6.71 -29.78
CA THR A 210 -10.83 -6.51 -31.23
C THR A 210 -10.50 -5.07 -31.61
N GLN A 211 -10.89 -4.12 -30.77
CA GLN A 211 -10.52 -2.72 -30.94
C GLN A 211 -9.16 -2.41 -30.31
N THR A 212 -8.56 -1.31 -30.74
CA THR A 212 -7.24 -0.87 -30.27
C THR A 212 -7.24 -0.60 -28.76
N ALA A 213 -6.23 -1.13 -28.07
CA ALA A 213 -5.98 -0.79 -26.68
C ALA A 213 -5.61 0.70 -26.54
N ILE A 214 -6.33 1.41 -25.70
CA ILE A 214 -6.02 2.79 -25.36
C ILE A 214 -5.01 2.77 -24.22
N MET A 215 -3.77 3.10 -24.55
CA MET A 215 -2.65 3.17 -23.58
C MET A 215 -2.54 4.53 -22.90
N TYR A 216 -2.85 5.60 -23.64
CA TYR A 216 -2.82 6.98 -23.16
C TYR A 216 -4.05 7.69 -23.72
N SER A 217 -4.95 8.15 -22.86
CA SER A 217 -6.05 9.04 -23.24
C SER A 217 -6.34 10.01 -22.11
N ASP A 218 -6.74 11.22 -22.49
CA ASP A 218 -7.21 12.26 -21.58
C ASP A 218 -8.52 11.85 -20.88
N ASP A 219 -9.23 10.85 -21.42
CA ASP A 219 -10.45 10.27 -20.85
C ASP A 219 -10.15 9.11 -19.88
N GLN A 220 -8.89 8.82 -19.58
CA GLN A 220 -8.52 7.87 -18.53
C GLN A 220 -8.26 8.59 -17.22
N HIS A 221 -9.15 8.40 -16.25
CA HIS A 221 -9.03 8.94 -14.92
C HIS A 221 -8.74 7.81 -13.92
N PHE A 222 -7.78 8.08 -13.04
CA PHE A 222 -7.40 7.17 -11.98
C PHE A 222 -7.60 7.94 -10.68
N ASP A 223 -8.48 7.47 -9.81
CA ASP A 223 -8.64 7.99 -8.46
C ASP A 223 -7.86 7.09 -7.50
N CYS A 224 -6.73 7.60 -6.99
CA CYS A 224 -5.94 6.94 -5.96
C CYS A 224 -6.03 7.67 -4.61
N SER A 225 -6.96 8.61 -4.44
CA SER A 225 -7.10 9.40 -3.21
C SER A 225 -7.31 8.54 -1.96
N LYS A 226 -7.86 7.33 -2.15
CA LYS A 226 -8.10 6.32 -1.12
C LYS A 226 -7.13 5.14 -1.17
N ALA A 227 -6.03 5.25 -1.92
CA ALA A 227 -4.97 4.25 -1.99
C ALA A 227 -3.73 4.67 -1.21
N THR A 228 -3.93 5.34 -0.06
CA THR A 228 -2.89 5.76 0.87
C THR A 228 -3.30 5.38 2.28
N LEU A 229 -2.40 4.71 2.99
CA LEU A 229 -2.53 4.32 4.38
C LEU A 229 -1.41 4.95 5.19
N LYS A 230 -1.76 5.57 6.32
CA LYS A 230 -0.81 6.26 7.21
C LYS A 230 -0.58 5.41 8.45
N PHE A 231 0.67 5.30 8.86
CA PHE A 231 1.10 4.49 9.98
C PHE A 231 1.89 5.32 10.99
N LYS A 232 1.78 4.94 12.25
CA LYS A 232 2.61 5.46 13.33
C LYS A 232 3.09 4.29 14.18
N VAL A 233 4.38 4.24 14.43
CA VAL A 233 4.95 3.28 15.39
C VAL A 233 4.46 3.68 16.77
N ASN A 234 3.73 2.77 17.41
CA ASN A 234 3.20 2.98 18.75
C ASN A 234 4.35 3.31 19.69
N THR A 235 4.13 4.32 20.52
CA THR A 235 4.98 4.58 21.68
C THR A 235 4.53 3.63 22.80
N SER A 236 4.66 2.32 22.60
CA SER A 236 4.48 1.37 23.70
C SER A 236 5.78 1.32 24.46
N ALA A 237 5.88 2.17 25.47
CA ALA A 237 6.94 2.13 26.44
C ALA A 237 6.83 0.76 27.17
N GLN A 238 7.60 -0.23 26.72
CA GLN A 238 7.59 -1.56 27.33
C GLN A 238 8.42 -1.49 28.61
N LYS A 239 7.83 -1.86 29.75
CA LYS A 239 8.57 -1.95 31.03
C LYS A 239 9.83 -2.81 30.79
N GLY A 240 11.01 -2.27 31.10
CA GLY A 240 12.32 -2.87 30.80
C GLY A 240 13.02 -2.37 29.51
N ASP A 241 12.32 -1.74 28.57
CA ASP A 241 12.89 -1.06 27.38
C ASP A 241 13.18 0.41 27.74
N VAL A 242 14.32 0.63 28.39
CA VAL A 242 14.68 1.91 29.01
C VAL A 242 15.24 2.87 27.95
N ASN A 243 15.91 2.35 26.94
CA ASN A 243 16.46 3.16 25.85
C ASN A 243 15.41 3.48 24.76
N LYS A 244 14.25 2.81 24.79
CA LYS A 244 13.12 2.94 23.85
C LYS A 244 13.46 2.48 22.44
N ASP A 245 14.30 1.47 22.29
CA ASP A 245 14.69 0.89 21.00
C ASP A 245 13.75 -0.24 20.52
N GLY A 246 12.73 -0.56 21.33
CA GLY A 246 11.74 -1.59 21.05
C GLY A 246 12.20 -3.00 21.43
N LYS A 247 13.35 -3.15 22.09
CA LYS A 247 13.88 -4.43 22.57
C LYS A 247 14.23 -4.30 24.05
N ILE A 248 14.08 -5.39 24.80
CA ILE A 248 14.57 -5.49 26.17
C ILE A 248 15.86 -6.29 26.15
N ASN A 249 17.00 -5.61 26.30
CA ASN A 249 18.31 -6.26 26.21
C ASN A 249 19.37 -5.62 27.14
N SER A 250 20.64 -6.00 26.98
CA SER A 250 21.74 -5.52 27.82
C SER A 250 22.01 -4.01 27.69
N ALA A 251 21.60 -3.36 26.60
CA ALA A 251 21.70 -1.92 26.44
C ALA A 251 20.79 -1.16 27.43
N ASP A 252 19.60 -1.70 27.73
CA ASP A 252 18.69 -1.14 28.74
C ASP A 252 19.26 -1.29 30.14
N ALA A 253 19.76 -2.49 30.47
CA ALA A 253 20.41 -2.75 31.75
C ALA A 253 21.63 -1.86 31.95
N LEU A 254 22.44 -1.62 30.90
CA LEU A 254 23.56 -0.69 30.96
C LEU A 254 23.10 0.74 31.21
N LEU A 255 22.01 1.19 30.59
CA LEU A 255 21.45 2.52 30.81
C LEU A 255 20.96 2.69 32.26
N VAL A 256 20.32 1.67 32.82
CA VAL A 256 19.94 1.61 34.24
C VAL A 256 21.17 1.70 35.16
N LEU A 257 22.23 0.93 34.88
CA LEU A 257 23.45 0.97 35.69
C LEU A 257 24.13 2.34 35.63
N ARG A 258 24.22 2.95 34.43
CA ARG A 258 24.76 4.31 34.25
C ARG A 258 23.95 5.35 35.02
N TYR A 259 22.63 5.25 35.02
CA TYR A 259 21.76 6.10 35.84
C TYR A 259 22.03 5.88 37.34
N SER A 260 22.11 4.62 37.78
CA SER A 260 22.31 4.26 39.19
C SER A 260 23.62 4.79 39.78
N VAL A 261 24.64 5.04 38.94
CA VAL A 261 25.93 5.63 39.35
C VAL A 261 26.05 7.12 38.99
N GLY A 262 24.97 7.77 38.56
CA GLY A 262 24.94 9.20 38.23
C GLY A 262 25.66 9.57 36.92
N SER A 263 25.96 8.59 36.06
CA SER A 263 26.62 8.76 34.76
C SER A 263 25.65 8.90 33.58
N ALA A 264 24.34 8.93 33.84
CA ALA A 264 23.28 9.20 32.89
C ALA A 264 22.04 9.75 33.62
N ASN A 265 21.17 10.47 32.90
CA ASN A 265 19.87 10.94 33.41
C ASN A 265 18.74 10.20 32.70
N LEU A 266 17.66 9.91 33.42
CA LEU A 266 16.42 9.38 32.87
C LEU A 266 15.31 10.42 33.00
N ASP A 267 14.49 10.57 31.95
CA ASP A 267 13.23 11.30 32.05
C ASP A 267 12.18 10.49 32.84
N SER A 268 11.04 11.10 33.16
CA SER A 268 9.99 10.46 33.97
C SER A 268 9.43 9.17 33.35
N GLU A 269 9.38 9.10 32.04
CA GLU A 269 8.88 7.92 31.33
C GLU A 269 9.92 6.80 31.41
N ARG A 270 11.19 7.08 31.09
CA ARG A 270 12.29 6.10 31.18
C ARG A 270 12.51 5.62 32.61
N PHE A 271 12.31 6.47 33.62
CA PHE A 271 12.33 6.05 35.01
C PHE A 271 11.26 4.98 35.28
N THR A 272 10.05 5.19 34.78
CA THR A 272 8.93 4.24 34.92
C THR A 272 9.20 2.92 34.21
N LEU A 273 9.89 2.95 33.06
CA LEU A 273 10.30 1.75 32.33
C LEU A 273 11.44 1.01 33.01
N ALA A 274 12.37 1.75 33.61
CA ALA A 274 13.54 1.23 34.29
C ALA A 274 13.22 0.58 35.63
N ASP A 275 12.22 1.05 36.37
CA ASP A 275 11.75 0.44 37.62
C ASP A 275 10.96 -0.86 37.34
N VAL A 276 11.68 -1.88 36.86
CA VAL A 276 11.08 -3.15 36.46
C VAL A 276 10.54 -3.91 37.66
N ASN A 277 11.16 -3.77 38.82
CA ASN A 277 10.74 -4.48 40.03
C ASN A 277 9.57 -3.80 40.78
N GLY A 278 9.31 -2.51 40.53
CA GLY A 278 8.19 -1.75 41.09
C GLY A 278 8.42 -1.16 42.49
N ASP A 279 9.66 -1.10 42.97
CA ASP A 279 10.02 -0.54 44.29
C ASP A 279 10.19 0.99 44.30
N LYS A 280 9.93 1.65 43.16
CA LYS A 280 10.08 3.09 42.93
C LYS A 280 11.52 3.57 42.98
N LYS A 281 12.49 2.67 42.84
CA LYS A 281 13.91 2.96 42.70
C LYS A 281 14.39 2.38 41.38
N VAL A 282 15.41 3.01 40.79
CA VAL A 282 16.07 2.49 39.59
C VAL A 282 17.51 2.19 39.97
N ASN A 283 17.85 0.92 40.07
CA ASN A 283 19.18 0.48 40.53
C ASN A 283 19.62 -0.85 39.88
N SER A 284 20.68 -1.46 40.41
CA SER A 284 21.24 -2.71 39.87
C SER A 284 20.28 -3.91 39.92
N ALA A 285 19.29 -3.93 40.81
CA ALA A 285 18.26 -4.97 40.86
C ALA A 285 17.39 -4.96 39.60
N ASP A 286 17.07 -3.77 39.08
CA ASP A 286 16.32 -3.62 37.83
C ASP A 286 17.15 -4.05 36.63
N ALA A 287 18.41 -3.62 36.58
CA ALA A 287 19.35 -4.04 35.53
C ALA A 287 19.50 -5.56 35.48
N LEU A 288 19.58 -6.22 36.66
CA LEU A 288 19.65 -7.68 36.75
C LEU A 288 18.38 -8.34 36.19
N LYS A 289 17.20 -7.86 36.56
CA LYS A 289 15.93 -8.38 36.04
C LYS A 289 15.82 -8.20 34.52
N ILE A 290 16.23 -7.06 33.99
CA ILE A 290 16.27 -6.80 32.54
C ILE A 290 17.20 -7.80 31.84
N LEU A 291 18.38 -8.07 32.39
CA LEU A 291 19.31 -9.08 31.85
C LEU A 291 18.73 -10.49 31.91
N GLN A 292 18.11 -10.87 33.04
CA GLN A 292 17.43 -12.16 33.20
C GLN A 292 16.29 -12.32 32.18
N TYR A 293 15.51 -11.27 31.93
CA TYR A 293 14.46 -11.27 30.91
C TYR A 293 15.06 -11.41 29.51
N SER A 294 16.11 -10.64 29.20
CA SER A 294 16.79 -10.64 27.91
C SER A 294 17.33 -12.03 27.51
N VAL A 295 17.74 -12.85 28.48
CA VAL A 295 18.25 -14.21 28.23
C VAL A 295 17.18 -15.29 28.43
N GLY A 296 15.93 -14.91 28.73
CA GLY A 296 14.82 -15.83 28.95
C GLY A 296 14.85 -16.58 30.28
N ALA A 297 15.67 -16.16 31.25
CA ALA A 297 15.67 -16.73 32.60
C ALA A 297 14.40 -16.37 33.37
N ILE A 298 13.77 -15.25 33.03
CA ILE A 298 12.41 -14.88 33.43
C ILE A 298 11.61 -14.47 32.19
N ASN A 299 10.29 -14.59 32.24
CA ASN A 299 9.39 -14.23 31.14
C ASN A 299 8.42 -13.08 31.49
N LYS A 300 8.56 -12.50 32.69
CA LYS A 300 7.83 -11.34 33.20
C LYS A 300 8.61 -10.66 34.32
N PHE A 301 8.33 -9.38 34.57
CA PHE A 301 8.93 -8.60 35.66
C PHE A 301 8.17 -8.73 36.99
#